data_AF-A0A9D2P492-F1
#
_entry.id   AF-A0A9D2P492-F1
#
_cell.length_a   1.000
_cell.length_b   1.000
_cell.length_c   1.000
_cell.angle_alpha   90.00
_cell.angle_beta   90.00
_cell.angle_gamma   90.00
#
_symmetry.space_group_name_H-M   'P 1'
#
loop_
_entity.id
_entity.type
_entity.pdbx_description
1 polymer ?
#
loop_
_entity_poly.entity_id
_entity_poly.type
_entity_poly.pdbx_seq_one_letter_code
_entity_poly.pdbx_strand_id
1 'polypeptide(L)'
;RHRKIDSKLHRVVSKEKHKIYRSFTQWRTSILLSFGYDPLYCPECNHKMEFLELYYNHKRVSLEEMYEKVMSKSRGKRSSA
;
A
#
# COMPACT_ATOMS: atom_id res chain seq x y z
N ARG A 1 3.60 -28.07 -5.08
CA ARG A 1 3.62 -28.60 -6.48
C ARG A 1 5.07 -28.70 -6.90
N HIS A 2 5.52 -29.86 -7.39
CA HIS A 2 6.91 -30.13 -7.79
C HIS A 2 6.94 -30.82 -9.17
N ARG A 3 6.45 -30.15 -10.21
CA ARG A 3 6.52 -30.70 -11.57
C ARG A 3 7.83 -30.29 -12.21
N LYS A 4 8.44 -31.17 -13.03
CA LYS A 4 9.66 -30.86 -13.80
C LYS A 4 9.51 -29.63 -14.72
N ILE A 5 8.29 -29.29 -15.09
CA ILE A 5 7.96 -28.12 -15.93
C ILE A 5 8.13 -26.82 -15.13
N ASP A 6 7.94 -26.87 -13.81
CA ASP A 6 7.99 -25.71 -12.93
C ASP A 6 9.41 -25.14 -12.82
N SER A 7 10.46 -25.92 -13.15
CA SER A 7 11.85 -25.44 -13.14
C SER A 7 12.16 -24.43 -14.24
N LYS A 8 11.34 -24.39 -15.31
CA LYS A 8 11.45 -23.42 -16.41
C LYS A 8 10.61 -22.16 -16.17
N LEU A 9 9.81 -22.11 -15.10
CA LEU A 9 8.97 -20.97 -14.80
C LEU A 9 9.78 -19.87 -14.10
N HIS A 10 9.79 -18.68 -14.71
CA HIS A 10 10.35 -17.49 -14.09
C HIS A 10 9.27 -16.76 -13.30
N ARG A 11 9.63 -16.28 -12.10
CA ARG A 11 8.71 -15.46 -11.30
C ARG A 11 8.55 -14.10 -11.95
N VAL A 12 7.32 -13.73 -12.29
CA VAL A 12 6.97 -12.39 -12.80
C VAL A 12 7.23 -11.32 -11.72
N VAL A 13 7.03 -11.67 -10.45
CA VAL A 13 7.24 -10.79 -9.30
C VAL A 13 8.34 -11.37 -8.41
N SER A 14 9.34 -10.55 -8.06
CA SER A 14 10.40 -10.98 -7.15
C SER A 14 9.84 -11.30 -5.76
N LYS A 15 10.57 -12.12 -4.98
CA LYS A 15 10.13 -12.51 -3.63
C LYS A 15 9.97 -11.30 -2.71
N GLU A 16 10.85 -10.31 -2.82
CA GLU A 16 10.81 -9.10 -2.00
C GLU A 16 9.58 -8.25 -2.33
N LYS A 17 9.33 -8.03 -3.64
CA LYS A 17 8.18 -7.24 -4.11
C LYS A 17 6.84 -7.90 -3.79
N HIS A 18 6.79 -9.23 -3.85
CA HIS A 18 5.57 -9.99 -3.57
C HIS A 18 5.04 -9.74 -2.13
N LYS A 19 5.93 -9.57 -1.14
CA LYS A 19 5.53 -9.23 0.23
C LYS A 19 4.85 -7.86 0.30
N ILE A 20 5.41 -6.86 -0.40
CA ILE A 20 4.86 -5.50 -0.46
C ILE A 20 3.50 -5.51 -1.15
N TYR A 21 3.37 -6.17 -2.31
CA TYR A 21 2.09 -6.22 -3.01
C TYR A 21 0.98 -6.92 -2.20
N ARG A 22 1.32 -7.97 -1.43
CA ARG A 22 0.36 -8.59 -0.50
C ARG A 22 0.02 -7.72 0.70
N SER A 23 0.89 -6.80 1.10
CA SER A 23 0.56 -5.84 2.17
C SER A 23 -0.43 -4.79 1.69
N PHE A 24 -0.44 -4.46 0.39
CA PHE A 24 -1.46 -3.57 -0.15
C PHE A 24 -2.85 -4.19 -0.02
N THR A 25 -3.07 -5.48 -0.25
CA THR A 25 -4.41 -6.05 -0.01
C THR A 25 -4.85 -6.03 1.46
N GLN A 26 -3.94 -5.76 2.40
CA GLN A 26 -4.22 -5.61 3.82
C GLN A 26 -4.41 -4.16 4.28
N TRP A 27 -4.29 -3.16 3.38
CA TRP A 27 -4.33 -1.74 3.77
C TRP A 27 -5.59 -1.38 4.56
N ARG A 28 -6.76 -1.94 4.20
CA ARG A 28 -8.02 -1.70 4.89
C ARG A 28 -8.00 -2.25 6.32
N THR A 29 -7.44 -3.45 6.50
CA THR A 29 -7.25 -4.07 7.82
C THR A 29 -6.25 -3.27 8.66
N SER A 30 -5.18 -2.76 8.06
CA SER A 30 -4.19 -1.93 8.75
C SER A 30 -4.78 -0.60 9.23
N ILE A 31 -5.69 0.01 8.46
CA ILE A 31 -6.42 1.22 8.88
C ILE A 31 -7.30 0.89 10.08
N LEU A 32 -8.11 -0.17 9.99
CA LEU A 32 -8.99 -0.59 11.09
C LEU A 32 -8.21 -0.84 12.39
N LEU A 33 -7.07 -1.50 12.31
CA LEU A 33 -6.20 -1.76 13.48
C LEU A 33 -5.56 -0.49 14.05
N SER A 34 -5.27 0.51 13.21
CA SER A 34 -4.60 1.74 13.64
C SER A 34 -5.55 2.74 14.27
N PHE A 35 -6.76 2.87 13.72
CA PHE A 35 -7.76 3.83 14.18
C PHE A 35 -8.81 3.24 15.13
N GLY A 36 -8.94 1.91 15.16
CA GLY A 36 -9.99 1.21 15.93
C GLY A 36 -11.36 1.21 15.25
N TYR A 37 -11.48 1.82 14.08
CA TYR A 37 -12.68 1.84 13.23
C TYR A 37 -12.28 2.02 11.76
N ASP A 38 -13.21 1.74 10.83
CA ASP A 38 -12.99 1.98 9.40
C ASP A 38 -13.46 3.41 9.05
N PRO A 39 -12.54 4.36 8.80
CA PRO A 39 -12.87 5.75 8.52
C PRO A 39 -13.56 5.95 7.16
N LEU A 40 -13.61 4.92 6.32
CA LEU A 40 -14.35 4.96 5.07
C LEU A 40 -15.80 4.48 5.22
N TYR A 41 -16.23 4.10 6.42
CA TYR A 41 -17.63 3.83 6.72
C TYR A 41 -18.15 4.82 7.75
N CYS A 42 -19.27 5.47 7.42
CA CYS A 42 -19.98 6.28 8.41
C CYS A 42 -20.63 5.34 9.44
N PRO A 43 -20.35 5.50 10.75
CA PRO A 43 -20.91 4.63 11.78
C PRO A 43 -22.43 4.82 11.95
N GLU A 44 -22.99 5.96 11.54
CA GLU A 44 -24.42 6.25 11.71
C GLU A 44 -25.28 5.73 10.56
N CYS A 45 -24.83 5.88 9.31
CA CYS A 45 -25.62 5.52 8.13
C CYS A 45 -25.04 4.34 7.31
N ASN A 46 -23.92 3.75 7.76
CA ASN A 46 -23.21 2.66 7.09
C ASN A 46 -22.83 2.94 5.63
N HIS A 47 -22.80 4.22 5.24
CA HIS A 47 -22.44 4.64 3.91
C HIS A 47 -20.92 4.58 3.73
N LYS A 48 -20.49 4.07 2.57
CA LYS A 48 -19.08 4.04 2.19
C LYS A 48 -18.67 5.42 1.70
N MET A 49 -17.83 6.10 2.45
CA MET A 49 -17.35 7.44 2.14
C MET A 49 -16.27 7.40 1.05
N GLU A 50 -16.28 8.41 0.18
CA GLU A 50 -15.19 8.64 -0.76
C GLU A 50 -14.04 9.36 -0.05
N PHE A 51 -12.82 8.94 -0.36
CA PHE A 51 -11.63 9.62 0.10
C PHE A 51 -11.38 10.85 -0.77
N LEU A 52 -11.47 12.05 -0.19
CA LEU A 52 -11.18 13.30 -0.90
C LEU A 52 -9.73 13.72 -0.66
N GLU A 53 -9.36 14.03 0.59
CA GLU A 53 -8.06 14.61 0.93
C GLU A 53 -7.56 14.13 2.30
N LEU A 54 -6.24 13.98 2.44
CA LEU A 54 -5.60 13.66 3.71
C LEU A 54 -5.05 14.92 4.36
N TYR A 55 -5.40 15.13 5.63
CA TYR A 55 -4.83 16.18 6.46
C TYR A 55 -4.07 15.59 7.64
N TYR A 56 -2.87 16.10 7.89
CA TYR A 56 -2.05 15.76 9.06
C TYR A 56 -1.63 17.07 9.75
N ASN A 57 -1.92 17.21 11.05
CA ASN A 57 -1.67 18.45 11.81
C ASN A 57 -2.20 19.71 11.10
N HIS A 58 -3.44 19.66 10.60
CA HIS A 58 -4.10 20.74 9.85
C HIS A 58 -3.40 21.14 8.54
N LYS A 59 -2.49 20.32 8.03
CA LYS A 59 -1.83 20.52 6.74
C LYS A 59 -2.28 19.46 5.77
N ARG A 60 -2.66 19.88 4.56
CA ARG A 60 -2.95 18.96 3.45
C ARG A 60 -1.69 18.14 3.14
N VAL A 61 -1.85 16.84 2.97
CA VAL A 61 -0.80 15.92 2.58
C VAL A 61 -1.17 15.29 1.24
N SER A 62 -0.31 15.43 0.24
CA SER A 62 -0.50 14.77 -1.05
C SER A 62 -0.18 13.28 -0.94
N LEU A 63 -1.16 12.42 -1.29
CA LEU A 63 -0.94 10.98 -1.37
C LEU A 63 0.10 10.61 -2.43
N GLU A 64 0.10 11.35 -3.55
CA GLU A 64 1.03 11.13 -4.65
C GLU A 64 2.46 11.39 -4.20
N GLU A 65 2.73 12.53 -3.54
CA GLU A 65 4.06 12.85 -3.00
C GLU A 65 4.51 11.81 -1.95
N MET A 66 3.60 11.37 -1.08
CA MET A 66 3.92 10.31 -0.11
C MET A 66 4.28 9.00 -0.81
N TYR A 67 3.52 8.62 -1.83
CA TYR A 67 3.79 7.43 -2.64
C TYR A 67 5.15 7.55 -3.33
N GLU A 68 5.44 8.65 -4.01
CA GLU A 68 6.73 8.90 -4.67
C GLU A 68 7.90 8.85 -3.67
N LYS A 69 7.73 9.41 -2.48
CA LYS A 69 8.74 9.38 -1.41
C LYS A 69 9.00 7.96 -0.88
N VAL A 70 7.95 7.13 -0.74
CA VAL A 70 8.11 5.72 -0.36
C VAL A 70 8.75 4.93 -1.49
N MET A 71 8.32 5.16 -2.73
CA MET A 71 8.84 4.47 -3.90
C MET A 71 10.31 4.81 -4.17
N SER A 72 10.71 6.08 -4.03
CA SER A 72 12.11 6.51 -4.15
C SER A 72 13.01 5.86 -3.09
N LYS A 73 12.55 5.76 -1.83
CA LYS A 73 13.27 5.02 -0.78
C LYS A 73 13.40 3.53 -1.12
N SER A 74 12.32 2.90 -1.57
CA SER A 74 12.33 1.46 -1.91
C SER A 74 13.18 1.11 -3.13
N ARG A 75 13.28 2.04 -4.10
CA ARG A 75 14.12 1.87 -5.30
C ARG A 75 15.61 2.03 -5.00
N GLY A 76 15.97 2.42 -3.78
CA GLY A 76 17.33 2.79 -3.40
C GLY A 76 17.72 4.10 -4.08
N LYS A 77 18.31 5.03 -3.34
CA LYS A 77 18.97 6.18 -3.96
C LYS A 77 20.02 5.66 -4.96
N ARG A 78 19.73 5.71 -6.26
CA ARG A 78 20.77 6.05 -7.23
C ARG A 78 20.86 7.56 -7.15
N SER A 79 21.66 8.05 -6.21
CA SER A 79 22.18 9.41 -6.31
C SER A 79 23.01 9.41 -7.60
N SER A 80 22.48 9.98 -8.67
CA SER A 80 23.32 10.39 -9.79
C SER A 80 24.10 11.60 -9.30
N ALA A 81 25.42 11.43 -9.27
CA ALA A 81 26.38 12.52 -9.08
C ALA A 81 26.25 13.55 -10.22
#